data_AF-A0A7X7G176-F1
#
_entry.id   AF-A0A7X7G176-F1
#
_cell.length_a   1.000
_cell.length_b   1.000
_cell.length_c   1.000
_cell.angle_alpha   90.00
_cell.angle_beta   90.00
_cell.angle_gamma   90.00
#
_symmetry.space_group_name_H-M   'P 1'
#
loop_
_entity.id
_entity.type
_entity.pdbx_description
1 polymer ?
#
loop_
_entity_poly.entity_id
_entity_poly.type
_entity_poly.pdbx_seq_one_letter_code
_entity_poly.pdbx_strand_id
1 'polypeptide(L)'
;MKIALLSDTHANLPALRAVIAHARRQNVDAFWHLGDSVGYSPFPRETIAFLRQVCDKQIVGNYDLKVLSPVFIRKLKRLKKDPDKVFSFVWTRRALSDEDRAFLSGLPRVLRVRIDGKRILMTHGSPRGIEDPLTPWSAIFRLREIAREAKADLVLCGHTHRAFERRVGRTLFVNPGGVGRSFDGDPRASYAVLDIRKKKISVEPFRVRYDAKPLVREMRDRGFPSRLIDSLTRARSLDDLQTTPDARRKGTLHAARRLARRCPGSQGHFEQVRRLALSLFDGLYPGDTFARERFWLEMAAILHDVGMAQGVAGHHKASRDIILGARGLPVSDEERRIIALVARYHRRGLPRTGHAYYRDLSFVQQEIVAALAAILRVADGLDRTHRSAVREVHVHRKMEDWTLDVWVRGEGVEEQKAALRKGDLWGQVWGSLAVRLRSGQ
;
A
#
# COMPACT_ATOMS: atom_id res chain seq x y z
N MET A 1 -9.30 13.90 -23.30
CA MET A 1 -10.45 13.71 -22.39
C MET A 1 -9.94 13.63 -20.96
N LYS A 2 -10.49 14.46 -20.06
CA LYS A 2 -10.23 14.46 -18.62
C LYS A 2 -11.30 13.66 -17.88
N ILE A 3 -10.89 12.69 -17.07
CA ILE A 3 -11.80 11.77 -16.37
C ILE A 3 -11.50 11.82 -14.88
N ALA A 4 -12.50 12.07 -14.05
CA ALA A 4 -12.41 11.82 -12.63
C ALA A 4 -12.55 10.31 -12.38
N LEU A 5 -11.50 9.69 -11.83
CA LEU A 5 -11.47 8.29 -11.45
C LEU A 5 -11.68 8.16 -9.94
N LEU A 6 -12.76 7.47 -9.56
CA LEU A 6 -13.19 7.25 -8.19
C LEU A 6 -13.22 5.75 -7.88
N SER A 7 -13.05 5.38 -6.62
CA SER A 7 -13.16 4.01 -6.13
C SER A 7 -13.49 4.00 -4.63
N ASP A 8 -13.96 2.85 -4.13
CA ASP A 8 -14.04 2.55 -2.70
C ASP A 8 -14.76 3.66 -1.92
N THR A 9 -15.97 4.00 -2.39
CA THR A 9 -16.83 5.01 -1.76
C THR A 9 -17.41 4.51 -0.45
N HIS A 10 -17.68 3.21 -0.32
CA HIS A 10 -18.14 2.61 0.94
C HIS A 10 -19.22 3.45 1.63
N ALA A 11 -20.29 3.77 0.90
CA ALA A 11 -21.45 4.54 1.36
C ALA A 11 -21.15 5.90 2.05
N ASN A 12 -19.94 6.45 1.88
CA ASN A 12 -19.54 7.73 2.46
C ASN A 12 -19.99 8.87 1.54
N LEU A 13 -21.29 9.15 1.57
CA LEU A 13 -21.90 10.17 0.71
C LEU A 13 -21.28 11.57 0.87
N PRO A 14 -20.96 12.06 2.08
CA PRO A 14 -20.30 13.36 2.24
C PRO A 14 -18.95 13.45 1.52
N ALA A 15 -18.12 12.41 1.63
CA ALA A 15 -16.85 12.35 0.90
C ALA A 15 -17.07 12.31 -0.63
N LEU A 16 -18.02 11.50 -1.10
CA LEU A 16 -18.35 11.41 -2.53
C LEU A 16 -18.81 12.78 -3.07
N ARG A 17 -19.71 13.48 -2.38
CA ARG A 17 -20.17 14.82 -2.78
C ARG A 17 -19.01 15.82 -2.85
N ALA A 18 -18.12 15.80 -1.86
CA ALA A 18 -16.94 16.67 -1.85
C ALA A 18 -16.01 16.38 -3.04
N VAL A 19 -15.76 15.11 -3.35
CA VAL A 19 -14.93 14.69 -4.49
C VAL A 19 -15.57 15.12 -5.81
N ILE A 20 -16.87 14.85 -6.02
CA ILE A 20 -17.57 15.26 -7.25
C ILE A 20 -17.52 16.78 -7.43
N ALA A 21 -17.78 17.55 -6.37
CA ALA A 21 -17.69 19.02 -6.41
C ALA A 21 -16.27 19.50 -6.73
N HIS A 22 -15.25 18.89 -6.14
CA HIS A 22 -13.85 19.21 -6.43
C HIS A 22 -13.48 18.88 -7.87
N ALA A 23 -13.81 17.68 -8.34
CA ALA A 23 -13.52 17.21 -9.69
C ALA A 23 -14.17 18.08 -10.77
N ARG A 24 -15.41 18.56 -10.56
CA ARG A 24 -16.04 19.53 -11.48
C ARG A 24 -15.19 20.80 -11.66
N ARG A 25 -14.57 21.31 -10.58
CA ARG A 25 -13.65 22.46 -10.67
C ARG A 25 -12.36 22.16 -11.41
N GLN A 26 -12.00 20.89 -11.58
CA GLN A 26 -10.87 20.46 -12.42
C GLN A 26 -11.25 20.34 -13.91
N ASN A 27 -12.48 20.74 -14.28
CA ASN A 27 -13.02 20.67 -15.65
C ASN A 27 -12.90 19.26 -16.23
N VAL A 28 -13.36 18.26 -15.49
CA VAL A 28 -13.43 16.87 -15.97
C VAL A 28 -14.61 16.70 -16.93
N ASP A 29 -14.40 15.90 -17.97
CA ASP A 29 -15.39 15.58 -19.00
C ASP A 29 -16.31 14.42 -18.58
N ALA A 30 -15.84 13.55 -17.67
CA ALA A 30 -16.56 12.35 -17.23
C ALA A 30 -16.15 11.88 -15.83
N PHE A 31 -17.00 11.06 -15.21
CA PHE A 31 -16.81 10.43 -13.91
C PHE A 31 -16.88 8.90 -14.02
N TRP A 32 -15.81 8.22 -13.64
CA TRP A 32 -15.72 6.77 -13.64
C TRP A 32 -15.54 6.22 -12.23
N HIS A 33 -16.29 5.16 -11.89
CA HIS A 33 -16.24 4.52 -10.58
C HIS A 33 -15.79 3.06 -10.68
N LEU A 34 -14.83 2.67 -9.84
CA LEU A 34 -14.19 1.35 -9.86
C LEU A 34 -14.78 0.34 -8.87
N GLY A 35 -15.96 0.60 -8.33
CA GLY A 35 -16.68 -0.31 -7.44
C GLY A 35 -16.42 -0.05 -5.96
N ASP A 36 -17.04 -0.90 -5.13
CA ASP A 36 -17.19 -0.73 -3.69
C ASP A 36 -17.92 0.57 -3.38
N SER A 37 -19.12 0.67 -3.96
CA SER A 37 -20.03 1.79 -3.82
C SER A 37 -20.63 1.84 -2.42
N VAL A 38 -20.93 0.67 -1.83
CA VAL A 38 -21.59 0.53 -0.54
C VAL A 38 -20.72 -0.16 0.50
N GLY A 39 -21.16 -0.16 1.76
CA GLY A 39 -20.44 -0.77 2.88
C GLY A 39 -19.92 0.26 3.88
N TYR A 40 -19.67 -0.15 5.12
CA TYR A 40 -18.98 0.60 6.19
C TYR A 40 -19.53 1.97 6.65
N SER A 41 -20.36 2.64 5.86
CA SER A 41 -20.99 3.94 6.20
C SER A 41 -22.52 3.85 6.04
N PRO A 42 -23.31 4.80 6.61
CA PRO A 42 -24.74 4.64 6.80
C PRO A 42 -25.62 4.98 5.60
N PHE A 43 -25.06 5.41 4.46
CA PHE A 43 -25.81 5.96 3.31
C PHE A 43 -25.74 5.11 2.01
N PRO A 44 -26.00 3.79 2.02
CA PRO A 44 -25.81 2.96 0.84
C PRO A 44 -26.76 3.30 -0.31
N ARG A 45 -28.05 3.56 -0.02
CA ARG A 45 -29.07 3.85 -1.04
C ARG A 45 -28.81 5.19 -1.71
N GLU A 46 -28.53 6.21 -0.89
CA GLU A 46 -28.25 7.57 -1.32
C GLU A 46 -26.95 7.63 -2.13
N THR A 47 -25.97 6.81 -1.76
CA THR A 47 -24.72 6.67 -2.54
C THR A 47 -24.98 6.05 -3.91
N ILE A 48 -25.78 4.96 -3.98
CA ILE A 48 -26.18 4.35 -5.26
C ILE A 48 -26.93 5.36 -6.13
N ALA A 49 -27.95 6.02 -5.57
CA ALA A 49 -28.75 7.00 -6.29
C ALA A 49 -27.89 8.13 -6.85
N PHE A 50 -26.94 8.64 -6.06
CA PHE A 50 -26.05 9.71 -6.49
C PHE A 50 -25.05 9.24 -7.55
N LEU A 51 -24.42 8.08 -7.40
CA LEU A 51 -23.51 7.52 -8.40
C LEU A 51 -24.22 7.27 -9.75
N ARG A 52 -25.47 6.80 -9.73
CA ARG A 52 -26.30 6.65 -10.95
C ARG A 52 -26.51 7.96 -11.69
N GLN A 53 -26.62 9.08 -10.97
CA GLN A 53 -26.83 10.38 -11.57
C GLN A 53 -25.54 10.98 -12.16
N VAL A 54 -24.38 10.70 -11.56
CA VAL A 54 -23.14 11.42 -11.89
C VAL A 54 -22.12 10.62 -12.69
N CYS A 55 -22.10 9.29 -12.60
CA CYS A 55 -21.05 8.47 -13.18
C CYS A 55 -21.43 7.90 -14.55
N ASP A 56 -20.62 8.24 -15.56
CA ASP A 56 -20.74 7.74 -16.94
C ASP A 56 -20.38 6.27 -17.08
N LYS A 57 -19.45 5.78 -16.24
CA LYS A 57 -19.00 4.37 -16.25
C LYS A 57 -18.78 3.88 -14.84
N GLN A 58 -19.28 2.69 -14.56
CA GLN A 58 -19.23 2.08 -13.24
C GLN A 58 -18.97 0.59 -13.42
N ILE A 59 -18.18 0.02 -12.52
CA ILE A 59 -18.01 -1.43 -12.37
C ILE A 59 -18.36 -1.84 -10.94
N VAL A 60 -18.69 -3.11 -10.75
CA VAL A 60 -19.00 -3.65 -9.42
C VAL A 60 -17.72 -3.94 -8.64
N GLY A 61 -17.73 -3.65 -7.34
CA GLY A 61 -16.65 -4.03 -6.42
C GLY A 61 -16.88 -5.35 -5.70
N ASN A 62 -15.89 -5.84 -4.96
CA ASN A 62 -16.03 -7.10 -4.26
C ASN A 62 -16.93 -7.00 -3.03
N TYR A 63 -16.95 -5.84 -2.37
CA TYR A 63 -17.89 -5.58 -1.28
C TYR A 63 -19.33 -5.52 -1.79
N ASP A 64 -19.55 -4.84 -2.92
CA ASP A 64 -20.86 -4.76 -3.59
C ASP A 64 -21.41 -6.17 -3.87
N LEU A 65 -20.61 -7.08 -4.44
CA LEU A 65 -21.02 -8.48 -4.69
C LEU A 65 -21.30 -9.25 -3.39
N LYS A 66 -20.52 -9.03 -2.33
CA LYS A 66 -20.67 -9.72 -1.05
C LYS A 66 -21.98 -9.37 -0.36
N VAL A 67 -22.43 -8.12 -0.40
CA VAL A 67 -23.71 -7.72 0.20
C VAL A 67 -24.91 -8.31 -0.53
N LEU A 68 -24.77 -8.55 -1.84
CA LEU A 68 -25.82 -9.19 -2.65
C LEU A 68 -25.99 -10.68 -2.32
N SER A 69 -24.93 -11.38 -1.90
CA SER A 69 -24.96 -12.83 -1.65
C SER A 69 -25.62 -13.22 -0.31
N PRO A 70 -26.84 -13.81 -0.29
CA PRO A 70 -27.47 -14.25 0.96
C PRO A 70 -26.68 -15.37 1.64
N VAL A 71 -26.07 -16.26 0.83
CA VAL A 71 -25.23 -17.36 1.30
C VAL A 71 -24.01 -16.84 2.05
N PHE A 72 -23.34 -15.83 1.51
CA PHE A 72 -22.20 -15.20 2.18
C PHE A 72 -22.60 -14.62 3.53
N ILE A 73 -23.70 -13.87 3.60
CA ILE A 73 -24.19 -13.25 4.84
C ILE A 73 -24.56 -14.30 5.90
N ARG A 74 -25.20 -15.40 5.50
CA ARG A 74 -25.49 -16.52 6.41
C ARG A 74 -24.20 -17.17 6.93
N LYS A 75 -23.19 -17.34 6.07
CA LYS A 75 -21.87 -17.88 6.47
C LYS A 75 -21.13 -16.95 7.42
N LEU A 76 -21.21 -15.62 7.24
CA LEU A 76 -20.54 -14.65 8.13
C LEU A 76 -20.90 -14.84 9.60
N LYS A 77 -22.16 -15.12 9.91
CA LYS A 77 -22.62 -15.36 11.29
C LYS A 77 -22.06 -16.64 11.92
N ARG A 78 -21.63 -17.61 11.10
CA ARG A 78 -21.10 -18.91 11.55
C ARG A 78 -19.58 -18.92 11.65
N LEU A 79 -18.90 -18.00 10.95
CA LEU A 79 -17.45 -17.88 10.95
C LEU A 79 -17.02 -16.97 12.11
N LYS A 80 -15.86 -17.24 12.73
CA LYS A 80 -15.17 -16.34 13.68
C LYS A 80 -14.60 -15.09 12.97
N LYS A 81 -15.42 -14.41 12.16
CA LYS A 81 -15.06 -13.16 11.47
C LYS A 81 -15.14 -12.00 12.46
N ASP A 82 -14.38 -10.94 12.20
CA ASP A 82 -14.46 -9.69 12.96
C ASP A 82 -15.92 -9.20 13.01
N PRO A 83 -16.50 -9.01 14.22
CA PRO A 83 -17.91 -8.65 14.38
C PRO A 83 -18.26 -7.31 13.72
N ASP A 84 -17.33 -6.36 13.63
CA ASP A 84 -17.57 -5.05 13.02
C ASP A 84 -17.66 -5.17 11.48
N LYS A 85 -16.88 -6.08 10.89
CA LYS A 85 -17.02 -6.44 9.47
C LYS A 85 -18.39 -7.08 9.22
N VAL A 86 -18.85 -7.97 10.10
CA VAL A 86 -20.17 -8.61 10.00
C VAL A 86 -21.29 -7.58 10.11
N PHE A 87 -21.22 -6.66 11.09
CA PHE A 87 -22.16 -5.57 11.25
C PHE A 87 -22.31 -4.77 9.95
N SER A 88 -21.19 -4.34 9.37
CA SER A 88 -21.14 -3.55 8.13
C SER A 88 -21.87 -4.24 6.96
N PHE A 89 -21.63 -5.54 6.76
CA PHE A 89 -22.30 -6.31 5.69
C PHE A 89 -23.81 -6.45 5.93
N VAL A 90 -24.22 -6.78 7.16
CA VAL A 90 -25.63 -6.98 7.52
C VAL A 90 -26.40 -5.66 7.45
N TRP A 91 -25.82 -4.58 7.96
CA TRP A 91 -26.36 -3.23 7.88
C TRP A 91 -26.64 -2.86 6.42
N THR A 92 -25.60 -2.94 5.58
CA THR A 92 -25.69 -2.55 4.17
C THR A 92 -26.76 -3.36 3.45
N ARG A 93 -26.76 -4.69 3.61
CA ARG A 93 -27.76 -5.55 2.96
C ARG A 93 -29.19 -5.19 3.36
N ARG A 94 -29.44 -4.90 4.63
CA ARG A 94 -30.77 -4.53 5.14
C ARG A 94 -31.24 -3.18 4.61
N ALA A 95 -30.31 -2.25 4.41
CA ALA A 95 -30.63 -0.92 3.93
C ALA A 95 -30.96 -0.89 2.42
N LEU A 96 -30.42 -1.81 1.61
CA LEU A 96 -30.67 -1.83 0.17
C LEU A 96 -32.11 -2.28 -0.18
N SER A 97 -32.77 -1.57 -1.10
CA SER A 97 -34.01 -2.03 -1.73
C SER A 97 -33.74 -3.08 -2.82
N ASP A 98 -34.80 -3.62 -3.42
CA ASP A 98 -34.64 -4.56 -4.54
C ASP A 98 -34.12 -3.87 -5.80
N GLU A 99 -34.49 -2.62 -6.04
CA GLU A 99 -33.94 -1.80 -7.12
C GLU A 99 -32.45 -1.50 -6.92
N ASP A 100 -32.04 -1.23 -5.68
CA ASP A 100 -30.63 -1.02 -5.33
C ASP A 100 -29.81 -2.31 -5.58
N ARG A 101 -30.36 -3.46 -5.18
CA ARG A 101 -29.75 -4.77 -5.41
C ARG A 101 -29.66 -5.10 -6.90
N ALA A 102 -30.74 -4.86 -7.65
CA ALA A 102 -30.79 -5.07 -9.09
C ALA A 102 -29.74 -4.20 -9.80
N PHE A 103 -29.64 -2.92 -9.43
CA PHE A 103 -28.62 -2.03 -9.96
C PHE A 103 -27.20 -2.55 -9.73
N LEU A 104 -26.84 -2.89 -8.50
CA LEU A 104 -25.50 -3.41 -8.19
C LEU A 104 -25.21 -4.73 -8.92
N SER A 105 -26.21 -5.60 -9.08
CA SER A 105 -26.05 -6.86 -9.82
C SER A 105 -25.88 -6.68 -11.33
N GLY A 106 -26.42 -5.58 -11.88
CA GLY A 106 -26.30 -5.24 -13.29
C GLY A 106 -24.97 -4.56 -13.65
N LEU A 107 -24.18 -4.13 -12.66
CA LEU A 107 -22.89 -3.51 -12.90
C LEU A 107 -21.88 -4.54 -13.45
N PRO A 108 -21.12 -4.21 -14.51
CA PRO A 108 -20.12 -5.11 -15.07
C PRO A 108 -18.96 -5.30 -14.09
N ARG A 109 -18.38 -6.51 -14.05
CA ARG A 109 -17.16 -6.78 -13.26
C ARG A 109 -15.90 -6.18 -13.87
N VAL A 110 -15.90 -6.09 -15.20
CA VAL A 110 -14.80 -5.59 -16.00
C VAL A 110 -15.37 -4.77 -17.14
N LEU A 111 -14.75 -3.63 -17.43
CA LEU A 111 -15.15 -2.78 -18.55
C LEU A 111 -13.91 -2.39 -19.36
N ARG A 112 -14.02 -2.48 -20.70
CA ARG A 112 -12.96 -2.13 -21.64
C ARG A 112 -13.39 -0.93 -22.47
N VAL A 113 -12.57 0.11 -22.49
CA VAL A 113 -12.84 1.37 -23.21
C VAL A 113 -11.70 1.67 -24.16
N ARG A 114 -12.03 2.35 -25.26
CA ARG A 114 -11.03 3.00 -26.13
C ARG A 114 -11.24 4.50 -26.14
N ILE A 115 -10.19 5.26 -25.86
CA ILE A 115 -10.19 6.74 -25.90
C ILE A 115 -8.91 7.17 -26.60
N ASP A 116 -9.01 7.98 -27.65
CA ASP A 116 -7.88 8.45 -28.45
C ASP A 116 -6.88 7.34 -28.86
N GLY A 117 -7.41 6.16 -29.20
CA GLY A 117 -6.62 4.99 -29.57
C GLY A 117 -5.94 4.25 -28.41
N LYS A 118 -6.14 4.66 -27.15
CA LYS A 118 -5.65 3.95 -25.95
C LYS A 118 -6.67 2.92 -25.49
N ARG A 119 -6.21 1.71 -25.18
CA ARG A 119 -7.04 0.64 -24.59
C ARG A 119 -6.98 0.75 -23.08
N ILE A 120 -8.15 0.89 -22.46
CA ILE A 120 -8.30 1.07 -21.02
C ILE A 120 -9.09 -0.11 -20.47
N LEU A 121 -8.61 -0.69 -19.38
CA LEU A 121 -9.25 -1.77 -18.64
C LEU A 121 -9.62 -1.28 -17.25
N MET A 122 -10.91 -1.32 -16.92
CA MET A 122 -11.44 -1.07 -15.58
C MET A 122 -11.73 -2.41 -14.91
N THR A 123 -11.15 -2.64 -13.74
CA THR A 123 -11.42 -3.78 -12.86
C THR A 123 -11.34 -3.30 -11.41
N HIS A 124 -12.06 -3.92 -10.47
CA HIS A 124 -11.96 -3.50 -9.08
C HIS A 124 -10.66 -3.99 -8.43
N GLY A 125 -10.33 -5.27 -8.59
CA GLY A 125 -9.06 -5.87 -8.15
C GLY A 125 -8.02 -5.87 -9.27
N SER A 126 -7.72 -7.04 -9.81
CA SER A 126 -6.88 -7.21 -11.00
C SER A 126 -7.69 -7.83 -12.16
N PRO A 127 -7.13 -7.90 -13.38
CA PRO A 127 -7.73 -8.65 -14.48
C PRO A 127 -7.91 -10.16 -14.19
N ARG A 128 -7.17 -10.71 -13.22
CA ARG A 128 -7.24 -12.12 -12.80
C ARG A 128 -8.33 -12.37 -11.75
N GLY A 129 -8.80 -11.34 -11.06
CA GLY A 129 -9.83 -11.50 -10.03
C GLY A 129 -10.19 -10.22 -9.30
N ILE A 130 -11.45 -10.12 -8.89
CA ILE A 130 -12.00 -8.94 -8.20
C ILE A 130 -11.41 -8.71 -6.81
N GLU A 131 -10.82 -9.74 -6.20
CA GLU A 131 -10.13 -9.67 -4.91
C GLU A 131 -8.62 -9.86 -5.03
N ASP A 132 -8.09 -9.93 -6.25
CA ASP A 132 -6.65 -10.07 -6.49
C ASP A 132 -6.02 -8.67 -6.39
N PRO A 133 -5.23 -8.38 -5.33
CA PRO A 133 -4.81 -7.01 -5.05
C PRO A 133 -3.68 -6.57 -6.00
N LEU A 134 -3.73 -5.29 -6.39
CA LEU A 134 -2.61 -4.59 -7.00
C LEU A 134 -2.17 -3.48 -6.03
N THR A 135 -0.87 -3.44 -5.73
CA THR A 135 -0.30 -2.54 -4.72
C THR A 135 0.93 -1.81 -5.28
N PRO A 136 1.38 -0.72 -4.63
CA PRO A 136 2.67 -0.10 -4.95
C PRO A 136 3.84 -1.11 -4.93
N TRP A 137 3.75 -2.13 -4.09
CA TRP A 137 4.79 -3.14 -3.85
C TRP A 137 4.64 -4.39 -4.71
N SER A 138 3.65 -4.46 -5.59
CA SER A 138 3.44 -5.65 -6.41
C SER A 138 4.66 -5.98 -7.24
N ALA A 139 5.09 -7.24 -7.21
CA ALA A 139 6.34 -7.64 -7.83
C ALA A 139 6.34 -7.36 -9.35
N ILE A 140 7.48 -6.90 -9.89
CA ILE A 140 7.56 -6.45 -11.29
C ILE A 140 7.19 -7.56 -12.28
N PHE A 141 7.60 -8.80 -11.99
CA PHE A 141 7.26 -9.95 -12.84
C PHE A 141 5.74 -10.17 -12.90
N ARG A 142 5.05 -10.09 -11.77
CA ARG A 142 3.59 -10.25 -11.70
C ARG A 142 2.90 -9.15 -12.50
N LEU A 143 3.32 -7.90 -12.35
CA LEU A 143 2.76 -6.79 -13.14
C LEU A 143 3.02 -6.96 -14.64
N ARG A 144 4.18 -7.49 -15.05
CA ARG A 144 4.45 -7.81 -16.46
C ARG A 144 3.51 -8.88 -17.01
N GLU A 145 3.21 -9.92 -16.23
CA GLU A 145 2.23 -10.93 -16.63
C GLU A 145 0.83 -10.33 -16.78
N ILE A 146 0.39 -9.57 -15.77
CA ILE A 146 -0.91 -8.92 -15.79
C ILE A 146 -1.01 -7.93 -16.96
N ALA A 147 0.05 -7.20 -17.28
CA ALA A 147 0.08 -6.30 -18.43
C ALA A 147 -0.11 -7.05 -19.76
N ARG A 148 0.55 -8.21 -19.92
CA ARG A 148 0.40 -9.08 -21.10
C ARG A 148 -1.03 -9.62 -21.24
N GLU A 149 -1.63 -10.06 -20.14
CA GLU A 149 -3.02 -10.56 -20.10
C GLU A 149 -4.04 -9.46 -20.35
N ALA A 150 -3.84 -8.29 -19.73
CA ALA A 150 -4.75 -7.15 -19.84
C ALA A 150 -4.85 -6.64 -21.28
N LYS A 151 -3.77 -6.72 -22.06
CA LYS A 151 -3.69 -6.16 -23.43
C LYS A 151 -4.20 -4.71 -23.49
N ALA A 152 -3.84 -3.92 -22.48
CA ALA A 152 -4.31 -2.55 -22.27
C ALA A 152 -3.13 -1.59 -22.07
N ASP A 153 -3.30 -0.34 -22.49
CA ASP A 153 -2.36 0.74 -22.25
C ASP A 153 -2.53 1.32 -20.83
N LEU A 154 -3.74 1.18 -20.27
CA LEU A 154 -4.11 1.62 -18.92
C LEU A 154 -4.94 0.54 -18.21
N VAL A 155 -4.55 0.15 -17.01
CA VAL A 155 -5.29 -0.74 -16.10
C VAL A 155 -5.65 0.07 -14.86
N LEU A 156 -6.95 0.27 -14.66
CA LEU A 156 -7.52 1.02 -13.55
C LEU A 156 -8.05 0.04 -12.51
N CYS A 157 -7.63 0.21 -11.25
CA CYS A 157 -8.03 -0.63 -10.12
C CYS A 157 -8.37 0.14 -8.84
N GLY A 158 -9.16 -0.50 -7.98
CA GLY A 158 -9.54 -0.04 -6.64
C GLY A 158 -9.05 -1.03 -5.58
N HIS A 159 -9.94 -1.44 -4.67
CA HIS A 159 -9.80 -2.61 -3.78
C HIS A 159 -8.77 -2.49 -2.65
N THR A 160 -7.59 -1.93 -2.91
CA THR A 160 -6.53 -1.76 -1.89
C THR A 160 -6.60 -0.41 -1.19
N HIS A 161 -7.46 0.50 -1.67
CA HIS A 161 -7.74 1.82 -1.10
C HIS A 161 -6.50 2.73 -0.99
N ARG A 162 -5.42 2.40 -1.71
CA ARG A 162 -4.14 3.12 -1.65
C ARG A 162 -3.80 3.63 -3.04
N ALA A 163 -3.69 4.95 -3.15
CA ALA A 163 -3.35 5.58 -4.41
C ALA A 163 -1.95 5.16 -4.87
N PHE A 164 -1.84 4.76 -6.13
CA PHE A 164 -0.53 4.51 -6.76
C PHE A 164 -0.61 4.62 -8.27
N GLU A 165 0.54 4.94 -8.87
CA GLU A 165 0.77 4.86 -10.30
C GLU A 165 2.01 4.00 -10.55
N ARG A 166 1.90 3.03 -11.45
CA ARG A 166 3.03 2.18 -11.80
C ARG A 166 3.04 1.81 -13.28
N ARG A 167 4.06 2.27 -14.00
CA ARG A 167 4.30 1.89 -15.40
C ARG A 167 5.11 0.60 -15.50
N VAL A 168 4.67 -0.32 -16.36
CA VAL A 168 5.34 -1.58 -16.69
C VAL A 168 5.21 -1.79 -18.20
N GLY A 169 6.34 -1.73 -18.90
CA GLY A 169 6.40 -1.61 -20.36
C GLY A 169 5.52 -0.47 -20.86
N ARG A 170 4.54 -0.83 -21.69
CA ARG A 170 3.57 0.13 -22.26
C ARG A 170 2.36 0.37 -21.37
N THR A 171 2.11 -0.49 -20.39
CA THR A 171 0.91 -0.48 -19.56
C THR A 171 1.13 0.39 -18.32
N LEU A 172 0.18 1.28 -18.04
CA LEU A 172 0.11 2.04 -16.81
C LEU A 172 -0.92 1.40 -15.87
N PHE A 173 -0.53 1.09 -14.64
CA PHE A 173 -1.44 0.67 -13.58
C PHE A 173 -1.76 1.88 -12.69
N VAL A 174 -3.03 2.11 -12.40
CA VAL A 174 -3.48 3.25 -11.59
C VAL A 174 -4.52 2.80 -10.59
N ASN A 175 -4.30 3.18 -9.34
CA ASN A 175 -5.29 3.15 -8.29
C ASN A 175 -5.52 4.58 -7.77
N PRO A 176 -6.76 5.09 -7.73
CA PRO A 176 -7.04 6.46 -7.29
C PRO A 176 -7.04 6.62 -5.76
N GLY A 177 -6.89 5.52 -5.00
CA GLY A 177 -7.17 5.47 -3.57
C GLY A 177 -8.66 5.35 -3.29
N GLY A 178 -9.04 5.50 -2.01
CA GLY A 178 -10.44 5.39 -1.59
C GLY A 178 -11.11 6.74 -1.35
N VAL A 179 -12.28 6.93 -1.97
CA VAL A 179 -13.11 8.12 -1.75
C VAL A 179 -13.65 8.15 -0.33
N GLY A 180 -14.28 7.06 0.10
CA GLY A 180 -14.94 7.02 1.42
C GLY A 180 -14.15 6.32 2.49
N ARG A 181 -13.11 5.58 2.10
CA ARG A 181 -12.30 4.78 3.01
C ARG A 181 -10.87 4.68 2.47
N SER A 182 -9.95 5.49 2.97
CA SER A 182 -8.51 5.41 2.64
C SER A 182 -7.74 4.59 3.68
N PHE A 183 -6.61 3.96 3.29
CA PHE A 183 -5.77 3.11 4.16
C PHE A 183 -4.31 3.58 4.31
N ASP A 184 -4.04 4.83 3.98
CA ASP A 184 -2.73 5.49 4.08
C ASP A 184 -2.59 6.36 5.34
N GLY A 185 -3.66 6.63 6.07
CA GLY A 185 -3.68 7.44 7.29
C GLY A 185 -4.04 8.90 7.05
N ASP A 186 -4.31 9.30 5.81
CA ASP A 186 -4.86 10.61 5.50
C ASP A 186 -6.39 10.52 5.45
N PRO A 187 -7.13 11.19 6.36
CA PRO A 187 -8.58 11.13 6.41
C PRO A 187 -9.28 11.86 5.25
N ARG A 188 -8.54 12.59 4.40
CA ARG A 188 -9.09 13.21 3.19
C ARG A 188 -9.47 12.14 2.17
N ALA A 189 -10.56 12.38 1.45
CA ALA A 189 -10.98 11.54 0.34
C ALA A 189 -9.91 11.52 -0.76
N SER A 190 -9.62 10.36 -1.33
CA SER A 190 -8.66 10.19 -2.41
C SER A 190 -9.38 9.92 -3.73
N TYR A 191 -8.95 10.59 -4.79
CA TYR A 191 -9.34 10.27 -6.17
C TYR A 191 -8.22 10.70 -7.14
N ALA A 192 -8.36 10.41 -8.44
CA ALA A 192 -7.43 10.89 -9.44
C ALA A 192 -8.13 11.50 -10.66
N VAL A 193 -7.49 12.46 -11.33
CA VAL A 193 -7.88 12.91 -12.67
C VAL A 193 -6.95 12.28 -13.68
N LEU A 194 -7.53 11.58 -14.66
CA LEU A 194 -6.82 11.07 -15.82
C LEU A 194 -6.98 12.05 -16.97
N ASP A 195 -5.88 12.52 -17.57
CA ASP A 195 -5.91 13.22 -18.85
C ASP A 195 -5.37 12.28 -19.93
N ILE A 196 -6.28 11.81 -20.78
CA ILE A 196 -6.00 10.86 -21.85
C ILE A 196 -6.04 11.61 -23.17
N ARG A 197 -4.89 11.62 -23.85
CA ARG A 197 -4.68 12.19 -25.17
C ARG A 197 -4.01 11.16 -26.07
N LYS A 198 -4.10 11.34 -27.40
CA LYS A 198 -3.52 10.43 -28.42
C LYS A 198 -2.07 9.99 -28.13
N LYS A 199 -1.21 10.92 -27.67
CA LYS A 199 0.22 10.64 -27.40
C LYS A 199 0.58 10.46 -25.92
N LYS A 200 -0.23 10.93 -24.97
CA LYS A 200 0.15 11.00 -23.55
C LYS A 200 -1.03 10.61 -22.66
N ILE A 201 -0.72 9.90 -21.58
CA ILE A 201 -1.61 9.67 -20.45
C ILE A 201 -0.93 10.32 -19.24
N SER A 202 -1.63 11.19 -18.53
CA SER A 202 -1.19 11.69 -17.22
C SER A 202 -2.24 11.41 -16.15
N VAL A 203 -1.75 11.19 -14.94
CA VAL A 203 -2.54 10.92 -13.75
C VAL A 203 -2.21 12.00 -12.74
N GLU A 204 -3.23 12.66 -12.20
CA GLU A 204 -3.08 13.65 -11.14
C GLU A 204 -3.87 13.20 -9.92
N PRO A 205 -3.21 12.76 -8.83
CA PRO A 205 -3.89 12.35 -7.61
C PRO A 205 -4.32 13.57 -6.80
N PHE A 206 -5.49 13.49 -6.17
CA PHE A 206 -6.04 14.56 -5.34
C PHE A 206 -6.47 14.06 -3.96
N ARG A 207 -6.30 14.92 -2.95
CA ARG A 207 -6.83 14.74 -1.59
C ARG A 207 -7.85 15.83 -1.28
N VAL A 208 -9.08 15.42 -1.02
CA VAL A 208 -10.20 16.35 -0.81
C VAL A 208 -10.66 16.28 0.65
N ARG A 209 -10.60 17.43 1.33
CA ARG A 209 -11.21 17.58 2.66
C ARG A 209 -12.73 17.54 2.55
N TYR A 210 -13.37 16.87 3.48
CA TYR A 210 -14.82 16.87 3.66
C TYR A 210 -15.14 16.89 5.16
N ASP A 211 -16.30 17.41 5.53
CA ASP A 211 -16.72 17.40 6.94
C ASP A 211 -17.24 16.01 7.32
N ALA A 212 -16.45 15.28 8.09
CA ALA A 212 -16.81 13.96 8.60
C ALA A 212 -17.70 14.04 9.86
N LYS A 213 -17.85 15.21 10.52
CA LYS A 213 -18.58 15.30 11.79
C LYS A 213 -20.06 14.86 11.67
N PRO A 214 -20.82 15.29 10.64
CA PRO A 214 -22.21 14.83 10.47
C PRO A 214 -22.28 13.33 10.21
N LEU A 215 -21.37 12.79 9.39
CA LEU A 215 -21.28 11.35 9.12
C LEU A 215 -21.00 10.55 10.39
N VAL A 216 -20.04 11.00 11.21
CA VAL A 216 -19.69 10.34 12.47
C VAL A 216 -20.85 10.38 13.45
N ARG A 217 -21.58 11.51 13.53
CA ARG A 217 -22.79 11.62 14.34
C ARG A 217 -23.84 10.60 13.88
N GLU A 218 -24.13 10.57 12.58
CA GLU A 218 -25.10 9.62 12.01
C GLU A 218 -24.71 8.16 12.27
N MET A 219 -23.43 7.82 12.13
CA MET A 219 -22.93 6.49 12.45
C MET A 219 -23.17 6.12 13.91
N ARG A 220 -22.93 7.04 14.86
CA ARG A 220 -23.18 6.82 16.28
C ARG A 220 -24.67 6.65 16.57
N ASP A 221 -25.50 7.54 16.05
CA ASP A 221 -26.95 7.54 16.28
C ASP A 221 -27.60 6.27 15.73
N ARG A 222 -27.05 5.70 14.65
CA ARG A 222 -27.46 4.43 14.05
C ARG A 222 -26.78 3.19 14.65
N GLY A 223 -26.02 3.35 15.73
CA GLY A 223 -25.40 2.24 16.46
C GLY A 223 -24.24 1.55 15.74
N PHE A 224 -23.50 2.25 14.87
CA PHE A 224 -22.29 1.70 14.27
C PHE A 224 -21.21 1.48 15.34
N PRO A 225 -20.48 0.35 15.29
CA PRO A 225 -19.34 0.12 16.18
C PRO A 225 -18.29 1.23 16.08
N SER A 226 -17.72 1.63 17.22
CA SER A 226 -16.70 2.67 17.31
C SER A 226 -15.49 2.38 16.41
N ARG A 227 -15.09 1.12 16.27
CA ARG A 227 -14.00 0.71 15.37
C ARG A 227 -14.28 1.03 13.90
N LEU A 228 -15.53 1.00 13.44
CA LEU A 228 -15.86 1.44 12.07
C LEU A 228 -15.66 2.95 11.90
N ILE A 229 -16.05 3.72 12.92
CA ILE A 229 -15.85 5.17 12.98
C ILE A 229 -14.36 5.51 13.03
N ASP A 230 -13.59 4.78 13.84
CA ASP A 230 -12.14 4.94 13.96
C ASP A 230 -11.43 4.58 12.65
N SER A 231 -11.86 3.51 11.97
CA SER A 231 -11.34 3.10 10.66
C SER A 231 -11.48 4.23 9.64
N LEU A 232 -12.63 4.90 9.64
CA LEU A 232 -12.91 6.03 8.76
C LEU A 232 -12.10 7.27 9.15
N THR A 233 -12.17 7.69 10.41
CA THR A 233 -11.56 8.95 10.88
C THR A 233 -10.04 8.92 10.93
N ARG A 234 -9.44 7.72 11.08
CA ARG A 234 -7.99 7.53 11.07
C ARG A 234 -7.46 7.07 9.71
N ALA A 235 -8.33 6.87 8.71
CA ALA A 235 -7.98 6.31 7.40
C ALA A 235 -7.10 5.05 7.50
N ARG A 236 -7.57 4.07 8.27
CA ARG A 236 -6.93 2.77 8.49
C ARG A 236 -7.94 1.66 8.29
N SER A 237 -7.49 0.49 7.81
CA SER A 237 -8.37 -0.68 7.83
C SER A 237 -8.65 -1.11 9.28
N LEU A 238 -9.67 -1.94 9.49
CA LEU A 238 -10.00 -2.43 10.84
C LEU A 238 -8.89 -3.27 11.46
N ASP A 239 -8.12 -3.95 10.61
CA ASP A 239 -6.97 -4.75 11.01
C ASP A 239 -5.82 -3.79 11.39
N ASP A 240 -5.64 -2.72 10.63
CA ASP A 240 -4.59 -1.70 10.85
C ASP A 240 -4.82 -0.81 12.07
N LEU A 241 -6.04 -0.75 12.64
CA LEU A 241 -6.32 0.09 13.83
C LEU A 241 -5.54 -0.32 15.07
N GLN A 242 -5.06 -1.56 15.11
CA GLN A 242 -4.29 -2.14 16.22
C GLN A 242 -2.79 -1.76 16.16
N THR A 243 -2.36 -1.06 15.11
CA THR A 243 -0.95 -0.67 14.92
C THR A 243 -0.51 0.45 15.87
N THR A 244 0.80 0.54 16.07
CA THR A 244 1.44 1.51 16.98
C THR A 244 1.06 2.94 16.59
N PRO A 245 0.43 3.73 17.49
CA PRO A 245 0.09 5.12 17.20
C PRO A 245 1.32 5.96 16.89
N ASP A 246 1.18 6.91 15.96
CA ASP A 246 2.28 7.77 15.51
C ASP A 246 3.00 8.47 16.68
N ALA A 247 2.22 8.94 17.68
CA ALA A 247 2.72 9.58 18.89
C ALA A 247 3.70 8.70 19.71
N ARG A 248 3.60 7.36 19.60
CA ARG A 248 4.46 6.42 20.34
C ARG A 248 5.72 6.02 19.56
N ARG A 249 5.78 6.25 18.25
CA ARG A 249 6.88 5.77 17.38
C ARG A 249 8.26 6.23 17.84
N LYS A 250 8.39 7.47 18.32
CA LYS A 250 9.69 8.01 18.81
C LYS A 250 10.22 7.21 20.01
N GLY A 251 9.35 6.88 20.96
CA GLY A 251 9.70 6.03 22.10
C GLY A 251 10.02 4.60 21.67
N THR A 252 9.27 4.06 20.72
CA THR A 252 9.54 2.73 20.14
C THR A 252 10.91 2.64 19.47
N LEU A 253 11.30 3.65 18.68
CA LEU A 253 12.63 3.71 18.06
C LEU A 253 13.75 3.80 19.11
N HIS A 254 13.54 4.52 20.21
CA HIS A 254 14.51 4.56 21.30
C HIS A 254 14.69 3.17 21.95
N ALA A 255 13.59 2.44 22.17
CA ALA A 255 13.64 1.06 22.67
C ALA A 255 14.37 0.12 21.69
N ALA A 256 14.15 0.26 20.38
CA ALA A 256 14.84 -0.51 19.35
C ALA A 256 16.36 -0.26 19.37
N ARG A 257 16.79 1.00 19.45
CA ARG A 257 18.21 1.37 19.56
C ARG A 257 18.87 0.80 20.81
N ARG A 258 18.16 0.80 21.94
CA ARG A 258 18.65 0.17 23.18
C ARG A 258 18.88 -1.32 23.02
N LEU A 259 18.00 -2.01 22.28
CA LEU A 259 18.17 -3.43 21.97
C LEU A 259 19.36 -3.64 21.01
N ALA A 260 19.47 -2.84 19.94
CA ALA A 260 20.56 -2.93 18.97
C ALA A 260 21.95 -2.72 19.59
N ARG A 261 22.11 -1.75 20.50
CA ARG A 261 23.39 -1.45 21.17
C ARG A 261 23.94 -2.59 22.03
N ARG A 262 23.13 -3.59 22.37
CA ARG A 262 23.61 -4.79 23.10
C ARG A 262 24.43 -5.72 22.21
N CYS A 263 24.47 -5.48 20.90
CA CYS A 263 25.13 -6.34 19.94
C CYS A 263 26.57 -5.86 19.68
N PRO A 264 27.58 -6.76 19.76
CA PRO A 264 28.98 -6.42 19.51
C PRO A 264 29.21 -5.84 18.10
N GLY A 265 30.11 -4.86 17.97
CA GLY A 265 30.48 -4.27 16.67
C GLY A 265 29.43 -3.36 16.02
N SER A 266 28.34 -3.04 16.73
CA SER A 266 27.21 -2.27 16.22
C SER A 266 27.41 -0.74 16.19
N GLN A 267 28.56 -0.22 16.63
CA GLN A 267 28.76 1.22 16.77
C GLN A 267 28.76 1.91 15.40
N GLY A 268 27.67 2.62 15.09
CA GLY A 268 27.49 3.42 13.87
C GLY A 268 26.82 2.70 12.70
N HIS A 269 27.09 1.41 12.50
CA HIS A 269 26.62 0.65 11.33
C HIS A 269 25.08 0.67 11.17
N PHE A 270 24.34 0.25 12.19
CA PHE A 270 22.87 0.20 12.05
C PHE A 270 22.24 1.59 11.87
N GLU A 271 22.85 2.67 12.39
CA GLU A 271 22.36 4.04 12.16
C GLU A 271 22.62 4.49 10.73
N GLN A 272 23.76 4.13 10.17
CA GLN A 272 24.09 4.40 8.78
C GLN A 272 23.18 3.60 7.83
N VAL A 273 22.99 2.30 8.05
CA VAL A 273 22.05 1.48 7.28
C VAL A 273 20.63 2.02 7.41
N ARG A 274 20.18 2.40 8.62
CA ARG A 274 18.88 3.06 8.83
C ARG A 274 18.75 4.32 7.98
N ARG A 275 19.74 5.21 8.00
CA ARG A 275 19.72 6.46 7.24
C ARG A 275 19.63 6.20 5.74
N LEU A 276 20.44 5.29 5.21
CA LEU A 276 20.43 4.92 3.79
C LEU A 276 19.10 4.25 3.39
N ALA A 277 18.59 3.33 4.21
CA ALA A 277 17.32 2.66 3.96
C ALA A 277 16.15 3.65 3.89
N LEU A 278 16.13 4.63 4.78
CA LEU A 278 15.12 5.69 4.75
C LEU A 278 15.28 6.61 3.54
N SER A 279 16.50 6.98 3.17
CA SER A 279 16.75 7.79 1.97
C SER A 279 16.30 7.08 0.68
N LEU A 280 16.55 5.77 0.59
CA LEU A 280 16.05 4.95 -0.52
C LEU A 280 14.53 4.85 -0.51
N PHE A 281 13.92 4.65 0.66
CA PHE A 281 12.47 4.59 0.79
C PHE A 281 11.82 5.90 0.37
N ASP A 282 12.32 7.03 0.85
CA ASP A 282 11.78 8.36 0.57
C ASP A 282 11.94 8.74 -0.91
N GLY A 283 13.00 8.25 -1.58
CA GLY A 283 13.16 8.37 -3.04
C GLY A 283 12.21 7.48 -3.86
N LEU A 284 11.80 6.33 -3.33
CA LEU A 284 10.82 5.43 -3.95
C LEU A 284 9.37 5.89 -3.72
N TYR A 285 9.12 6.46 -2.54
CA TYR A 285 7.80 6.71 -1.98
C TYR A 285 7.76 8.10 -1.33
N PRO A 286 7.83 9.18 -2.13
CA PRO A 286 7.89 10.53 -1.59
C PRO A 286 6.59 10.90 -0.83
N GLY A 287 6.76 11.69 0.23
CA GLY A 287 5.67 12.14 1.10
C GLY A 287 5.25 11.12 2.16
N ASP A 288 4.11 11.37 2.80
CA ASP A 288 3.73 10.64 4.04
C ASP A 288 2.77 9.46 3.82
N THR A 289 2.37 9.18 2.57
CA THR A 289 1.38 8.13 2.23
C THR A 289 1.72 6.76 2.83
N PHE A 290 3.02 6.45 2.96
CA PHE A 290 3.52 5.17 3.44
C PHE A 290 4.32 5.30 4.75
N ALA A 291 3.98 6.28 5.58
CA ALA A 291 4.68 6.56 6.83
C ALA A 291 4.77 5.35 7.78
N ARG A 292 3.81 4.43 7.71
CA ARG A 292 3.81 3.21 8.52
C ARG A 292 4.83 2.20 8.02
N GLU A 293 4.81 1.90 6.72
CA GLU A 293 5.77 0.99 6.10
C GLU A 293 7.20 1.56 6.23
N ARG A 294 7.37 2.89 6.15
CA ARG A 294 8.62 3.59 6.46
C ARG A 294 9.08 3.34 7.90
N PHE A 295 8.18 3.42 8.88
CA PHE A 295 8.48 3.13 10.28
C PHE A 295 8.91 1.67 10.49
N TRP A 296 8.25 0.71 9.83
CA TRP A 296 8.65 -0.70 9.89
C TRP A 296 10.04 -0.94 9.31
N LEU A 297 10.37 -0.28 8.20
CA LEU A 297 11.71 -0.31 7.63
C LEU A 297 12.74 0.30 8.58
N GLU A 298 12.43 1.43 9.21
CA GLU A 298 13.33 2.07 10.19
C GLU A 298 13.66 1.14 11.35
N MET A 299 12.62 0.53 11.93
CA MET A 299 12.76 -0.45 13.02
C MET A 299 13.59 -1.66 12.57
N ALA A 300 13.30 -2.20 11.38
CA ALA A 300 14.04 -3.34 10.85
C ALA A 300 15.50 -2.99 10.57
N ALA A 301 15.80 -1.81 10.05
CA ALA A 301 17.16 -1.34 9.81
C ALA A 301 17.95 -1.14 11.11
N ILE A 302 17.31 -0.67 12.19
CA ILE A 302 17.96 -0.61 13.51
C ILE A 302 18.27 -2.01 14.04
N LEU A 303 17.38 -2.98 13.79
CA LEU A 303 17.41 -4.30 14.43
C LEU A 303 17.97 -5.43 13.56
N HIS A 304 18.38 -5.17 12.31
CA HIS A 304 18.67 -6.24 11.35
C HIS A 304 19.80 -7.19 11.79
N ASP A 305 20.76 -6.67 12.53
CA ASP A 305 21.95 -7.38 13.00
C ASP A 305 21.91 -7.78 14.49
N VAL A 306 20.75 -7.68 15.15
CA VAL A 306 20.68 -8.02 16.59
C VAL A 306 21.04 -9.48 16.90
N GLY A 307 20.89 -10.37 15.91
CA GLY A 307 21.31 -11.76 15.98
C GLY A 307 22.82 -11.98 16.05
N MET A 308 23.63 -10.96 15.76
CA MET A 308 25.11 -11.06 15.85
C MET A 308 25.58 -11.36 17.28
N ALA A 309 24.78 -11.01 18.29
CA ALA A 309 25.02 -11.40 19.68
C ALA A 309 25.03 -12.93 19.91
N GLN A 310 24.46 -13.71 18.98
CA GLN A 310 24.44 -15.18 18.99
C GLN A 310 25.44 -15.79 17.98
N GLY A 311 26.31 -14.98 17.38
CA GLY A 311 27.30 -15.40 16.40
C GLY A 311 26.96 -15.04 14.95
N VAL A 312 27.97 -15.12 14.07
CA VAL A 312 27.87 -14.68 12.67
C VAL A 312 27.02 -15.62 11.81
N ALA A 313 27.12 -16.93 12.08
CA ALA A 313 26.40 -17.95 11.33
C ALA A 313 24.90 -17.85 11.65
N GLY A 314 24.08 -17.65 10.62
CA GLY A 314 22.62 -17.61 10.81
C GLY A 314 22.06 -16.38 11.52
N HIS A 315 22.85 -15.32 11.76
CA HIS A 315 22.39 -14.16 12.54
C HIS A 315 21.08 -13.54 12.04
N HIS A 316 20.81 -13.56 10.75
CA HIS A 316 19.55 -13.05 10.18
C HIS A 316 18.30 -13.81 10.71
N LYS A 317 18.42 -15.11 10.99
CA LYS A 317 17.36 -15.90 11.64
C LYS A 317 17.30 -15.59 13.14
N ALA A 318 18.46 -15.46 13.80
CA ALA A 318 18.54 -15.07 15.20
C ALA A 318 17.93 -13.66 15.44
N SER A 319 18.20 -12.69 14.53
CA SER A 319 17.61 -11.35 14.58
C SER A 319 16.09 -11.41 14.56
N ARG A 320 15.52 -12.21 13.64
CA ARG A 320 14.07 -12.46 13.62
C ARG A 320 13.57 -12.96 14.98
N ASP A 321 14.21 -13.99 15.52
CA ASP A 321 13.76 -14.64 16.76
C ASP A 321 13.87 -13.70 17.98
N ILE A 322 14.95 -12.91 18.06
CA ILE A 322 15.12 -11.87 19.07
C ILE A 322 14.01 -10.81 18.96
N ILE A 323 13.72 -10.31 17.76
CA ILE A 323 12.67 -9.28 17.56
C ILE A 323 11.28 -9.83 17.92
N LEU A 324 10.98 -11.07 17.51
CA LEU A 324 9.74 -11.77 17.88
C LEU A 324 9.64 -11.97 19.40
N GLY A 325 10.73 -12.28 20.09
CA GLY A 325 10.78 -12.48 21.54
C GLY A 325 10.83 -11.20 22.38
N ALA A 326 11.16 -10.04 21.79
CA ALA A 326 11.44 -8.81 22.52
C ALA A 326 10.19 -8.09 23.05
N ARG A 327 9.46 -8.67 24.00
CA ARG A 327 8.18 -8.13 24.53
C ARG A 327 8.25 -6.68 25.03
N GLY A 328 9.45 -6.20 25.39
CA GLY A 328 9.69 -4.79 25.77
C GLY A 328 9.70 -3.78 24.61
N LEU A 329 9.62 -4.21 23.34
CA LEU A 329 9.41 -3.31 22.20
C LEU A 329 7.92 -2.94 22.10
N PRO A 330 7.54 -1.65 22.21
CA PRO A 330 6.16 -1.21 22.14
C PRO A 330 5.69 -1.14 20.68
N VAL A 331 5.43 -2.32 20.12
CA VAL A 331 4.79 -2.56 18.81
C VAL A 331 3.74 -3.66 18.94
N SER A 332 2.71 -3.63 18.08
CA SER A 332 1.75 -4.73 17.99
C SER A 332 2.40 -6.03 17.49
N ASP A 333 1.77 -7.17 17.72
CA ASP A 333 2.29 -8.48 17.30
C ASP A 333 2.40 -8.61 15.77
N GLU A 334 1.48 -7.98 15.04
CA GLU A 334 1.52 -7.91 13.58
C GLU A 334 2.73 -7.12 13.10
N GLU A 335 2.93 -5.91 13.63
CA GLU A 335 4.07 -5.06 13.27
C GLU A 335 5.39 -5.73 13.64
N ARG A 336 5.46 -6.34 14.83
CA ARG A 336 6.61 -7.11 15.28
C ARG A 336 6.96 -8.21 14.28
N ARG A 337 5.98 -8.93 13.75
CA ARG A 337 6.18 -9.99 12.75
C ARG A 337 6.70 -9.42 11.44
N ILE A 338 6.13 -8.32 10.96
CA ILE A 338 6.59 -7.64 9.73
C ILE A 338 8.03 -7.17 9.90
N ILE A 339 8.34 -6.42 10.97
CA ILE A 339 9.68 -5.90 11.28
C ILE A 339 10.70 -7.05 11.38
N ALA A 340 10.36 -8.13 12.10
CA ALA A 340 11.22 -9.30 12.26
C ALA A 340 11.51 -10.00 10.92
N LEU A 341 10.52 -10.06 10.02
CA LEU A 341 10.70 -10.67 8.71
C LEU A 341 11.48 -9.77 7.74
N VAL A 342 11.28 -8.44 7.78
CA VAL A 342 12.13 -7.50 7.02
C VAL A 342 13.59 -7.65 7.48
N ALA A 343 13.84 -7.65 8.80
CA ALA A 343 15.16 -7.91 9.37
C ALA A 343 15.70 -9.30 8.98
N ARG A 344 14.88 -10.35 8.94
CA ARG A 344 15.31 -11.71 8.51
C ARG A 344 15.86 -11.74 7.10
N TYR A 345 15.24 -10.99 6.18
CA TYR A 345 15.52 -11.08 4.75
C TYR A 345 16.53 -10.05 4.26
N HIS A 346 17.22 -9.34 5.17
CA HIS A 346 18.31 -8.41 4.82
C HIS A 346 19.53 -9.08 4.17
N ARG A 347 19.64 -10.42 4.24
CA ARG A 347 20.71 -11.18 3.56
C ARG A 347 20.30 -12.62 3.27
N ARG A 348 21.11 -13.31 2.46
CA ARG A 348 20.94 -14.74 2.10
C ARG A 348 19.59 -14.96 1.41
N GLY A 349 18.87 -16.02 1.77
CA GLY A 349 17.68 -16.50 1.08
C GLY A 349 16.54 -15.47 1.02
N LEU A 350 15.86 -15.46 -0.11
CA LEU A 350 14.72 -14.57 -0.38
C LEU A 350 13.44 -15.02 0.33
N PRO A 351 12.45 -14.14 0.53
CA PRO A 351 11.14 -14.52 1.03
C PRO A 351 10.51 -15.61 0.15
N ARG A 352 9.96 -16.65 0.77
CA ARG A 352 9.23 -17.74 0.09
C ARG A 352 7.98 -18.07 0.90
N THR A 353 6.89 -18.37 0.20
CA THR A 353 5.57 -18.66 0.79
C THR A 353 5.57 -19.85 1.75
N GLY A 354 6.55 -20.77 1.66
CA GLY A 354 6.71 -21.88 2.61
C GLY A 354 7.43 -21.51 3.92
N HIS A 355 8.06 -20.33 4.01
CA HIS A 355 8.81 -19.96 5.21
C HIS A 355 7.88 -19.64 6.39
N ALA A 356 8.21 -20.20 7.57
CA ALA A 356 7.51 -19.91 8.83
C ALA A 356 7.42 -18.39 9.08
N TYR A 357 6.30 -17.97 9.68
CA TYR A 357 5.86 -16.58 9.92
C TYR A 357 5.53 -15.79 8.64
N TYR A 358 6.25 -16.01 7.54
CA TYR A 358 5.97 -15.34 6.27
C TYR A 358 4.71 -15.91 5.60
N ARG A 359 4.51 -17.23 5.66
CA ARG A 359 3.31 -17.90 5.16
C ARG A 359 2.02 -17.45 5.83
N ASP A 360 2.12 -16.98 7.07
CA ASP A 360 0.99 -16.55 7.90
C ASP A 360 0.62 -15.07 7.64
N LEU A 361 1.42 -14.36 6.84
CA LEU A 361 1.11 -13.02 6.37
C LEU A 361 0.09 -13.07 5.23
N SER A 362 -0.80 -12.07 5.19
CA SER A 362 -1.60 -11.79 4.01
C SER A 362 -0.72 -11.51 2.79
N PHE A 363 -1.27 -11.70 1.59
CA PHE A 363 -0.54 -11.44 0.35
C PHE A 363 0.04 -10.02 0.28
N VAL A 364 -0.71 -9.00 0.69
CA VAL A 364 -0.23 -7.61 0.71
C VAL A 364 0.92 -7.42 1.70
N GLN A 365 0.84 -8.01 2.90
CA GLN A 365 1.94 -7.98 3.86
C GLN A 365 3.19 -8.71 3.34
N GLN A 366 3.02 -9.80 2.59
CA GLN A 366 4.12 -10.50 1.93
C GLN A 366 4.83 -9.61 0.89
N GLU A 367 4.07 -8.85 0.09
CA GLU A 367 4.63 -7.86 -0.87
C GLU A 367 5.36 -6.72 -0.13
N ILE A 368 4.78 -6.19 0.96
CA ILE A 368 5.41 -5.16 1.79
C ILE A 368 6.75 -5.67 2.36
N VAL A 369 6.76 -6.85 2.99
CA VAL A 369 8.00 -7.42 3.54
C VAL A 369 9.07 -7.60 2.46
N ALA A 370 8.69 -8.08 1.27
CA ALA A 370 9.63 -8.24 0.16
C ALA A 370 10.21 -6.90 -0.28
N ALA A 371 9.39 -5.85 -0.43
CA ALA A 371 9.84 -4.52 -0.81
C ALA A 371 10.73 -3.87 0.26
N LEU A 372 10.31 -3.89 1.53
CA LEU A 372 11.11 -3.30 2.61
C LEU A 372 12.45 -4.06 2.80
N ALA A 373 12.44 -5.39 2.68
CA ALA A 373 13.68 -6.17 2.72
C ALA A 373 14.59 -5.87 1.53
N ALA A 374 14.03 -5.65 0.33
CA ALA A 374 14.83 -5.24 -0.84
C ALA A 374 15.57 -3.93 -0.59
N ILE A 375 14.89 -2.93 -0.01
CA ILE A 375 15.51 -1.65 0.36
C ILE A 375 16.60 -1.87 1.40
N LEU A 376 16.30 -2.63 2.46
CA LEU A 376 17.24 -2.90 3.54
C LEU A 376 18.49 -3.62 3.04
N ARG A 377 18.36 -4.60 2.14
CA ARG A 377 19.48 -5.32 1.51
C ARG A 377 20.43 -4.39 0.76
N VAL A 378 19.87 -3.46 -0.02
CA VAL A 378 20.65 -2.49 -0.79
C VAL A 378 21.32 -1.49 0.16
N ALA A 379 20.60 -0.97 1.16
CA ALA A 379 21.14 -0.06 2.16
C ALA A 379 22.30 -0.68 2.97
N ASP A 380 22.15 -1.94 3.40
CA ASP A 380 23.20 -2.72 4.06
C ASP A 380 24.40 -2.98 3.11
N GLY A 381 24.14 -3.23 1.82
CA GLY A 381 25.20 -3.27 0.81
C GLY A 381 25.97 -1.96 0.66
N LEU A 382 25.27 -0.82 0.72
CA LEU A 382 25.86 0.52 0.63
C LEU A 382 26.66 0.94 1.88
N ASP A 383 26.66 0.15 2.96
CA ASP A 383 27.56 0.34 4.10
C ASP A 383 28.48 -0.87 4.32
N ARG A 384 28.90 -1.55 3.25
CA ARG A 384 29.67 -2.80 3.29
C ARG A 384 30.93 -2.75 4.16
N THR A 385 31.63 -1.63 4.18
CA THR A 385 32.89 -1.44 4.92
C THR A 385 32.69 -0.97 6.36
N HIS A 386 31.45 -0.62 6.73
CA HIS A 386 31.08 -0.02 8.02
C HIS A 386 31.78 1.32 8.31
N ARG A 387 32.37 1.96 7.28
CA ARG A 387 33.05 3.27 7.39
C ARG A 387 32.11 4.44 7.17
N SER A 388 30.81 4.20 6.94
CA SER A 388 29.84 5.24 6.55
C SER A 388 30.35 6.06 5.35
N ALA A 389 30.91 5.36 4.35
CA ALA A 389 31.50 5.99 3.17
C ALA A 389 30.45 6.72 2.33
N VAL A 390 29.27 6.13 2.17
CA VAL A 390 28.14 6.75 1.46
C VAL A 390 27.52 7.86 2.29
N ARG A 391 27.49 9.08 1.74
CA ARG A 391 26.92 10.28 2.38
C ARG A 391 25.51 10.58 1.91
N GLU A 392 25.22 10.36 0.64
CA GLU A 392 23.92 10.68 0.04
C GLU A 392 23.55 9.65 -1.03
N VAL A 393 22.25 9.41 -1.19
CA VAL A 393 21.73 8.52 -2.24
C VAL A 393 20.45 9.11 -2.85
N HIS A 394 20.45 9.26 -4.17
CA HIS A 394 19.29 9.69 -4.94
C HIS A 394 18.79 8.55 -5.82
N VAL A 395 17.48 8.32 -5.76
CA VAL A 395 16.80 7.27 -6.50
C VAL A 395 16.22 7.87 -7.78
N HIS A 396 16.62 7.32 -8.92
CA HIS A 396 16.12 7.71 -10.23
C HIS A 396 15.47 6.52 -10.92
N ARG A 397 14.44 6.79 -11.71
CA ARG A 397 13.73 5.78 -12.48
C ARG A 397 13.57 6.21 -13.92
N LYS A 398 13.92 5.33 -14.85
CA LYS A 398 13.57 5.43 -16.27
C LYS A 398 12.88 4.14 -16.70
N MET A 399 11.57 4.22 -16.95
CA MET A 399 10.73 3.03 -17.22
C MET A 399 10.79 1.98 -16.11
N GLU A 400 11.51 0.87 -16.32
CA GLU A 400 11.69 -0.22 -15.34
C GLU A 400 13.11 -0.28 -14.79
N ASP A 401 13.99 0.62 -15.25
CA ASP A 401 15.37 0.67 -14.82
C ASP A 401 15.54 1.69 -13.70
N TRP A 402 16.09 1.22 -12.59
CA TRP A 402 16.40 2.04 -11.43
C TRP A 402 17.88 2.35 -11.38
N THR A 403 18.20 3.61 -11.11
CA THR A 403 19.57 4.06 -10.88
C THR A 403 19.64 4.72 -9.51
N LEU A 404 20.63 4.32 -8.72
CA LEU A 404 21.03 5.02 -7.51
C LEU A 404 22.25 5.88 -7.82
N ASP A 405 22.11 7.20 -7.72
CA ASP A 405 23.27 8.09 -7.69
C ASP A 405 23.74 8.18 -6.23
N VAL A 406 24.98 7.77 -5.96
CA VAL A 406 25.51 7.54 -4.61
C VAL A 406 26.75 8.40 -4.41
N TRP A 407 26.67 9.37 -3.50
CA TRP A 407 27.80 10.23 -3.14
C TRP A 407 28.62 9.59 -2.02
N VAL A 408 29.92 9.46 -2.24
CA VAL A 408 30.83 8.74 -1.35
C VAL A 408 32.01 9.61 -0.91
N ARG A 409 32.51 9.34 0.31
CA ARG A 409 33.83 9.78 0.75
C ARG A 409 34.85 8.73 0.33
N GLY A 410 35.78 9.08 -0.56
CA GLY A 410 36.73 8.14 -1.16
C GLY A 410 36.14 7.42 -2.38
N GLU A 411 36.62 6.20 -2.67
CA GLU A 411 36.27 5.51 -3.92
C GLU A 411 34.87 4.89 -3.94
N GLY A 412 34.39 4.28 -2.84
CA GLY A 412 33.04 3.70 -2.77
C GLY A 412 32.79 2.40 -3.57
N VAL A 413 33.84 1.81 -4.15
CA VAL A 413 33.72 0.64 -5.05
C VAL A 413 33.18 -0.60 -4.33
N GLU A 414 33.55 -0.82 -3.07
CA GLU A 414 33.09 -1.98 -2.30
C GLU A 414 31.60 -1.87 -1.92
N GLU A 415 31.15 -0.67 -1.58
CA GLU A 415 29.75 -0.34 -1.34
C GLU A 415 28.91 -0.55 -2.62
N GLN A 416 29.39 -0.04 -3.76
CA GLN A 416 28.72 -0.22 -5.04
C GLN A 416 28.56 -1.70 -5.41
N LYS A 417 29.66 -2.47 -5.37
CA LYS A 417 29.64 -3.90 -5.68
C LYS A 417 28.74 -4.67 -4.71
N ALA A 418 28.76 -4.35 -3.42
CA ALA A 418 27.93 -5.01 -2.43
C ALA A 418 26.45 -4.69 -2.58
N ALA A 419 26.09 -3.43 -2.86
CA ALA A 419 24.72 -3.02 -3.13
C ALA A 419 24.14 -3.74 -4.36
N LEU A 420 24.90 -3.83 -5.46
CA LEU A 420 24.48 -4.57 -6.65
C LEU A 420 24.33 -6.08 -6.38
N ARG A 421 25.29 -6.70 -5.69
CA ARG A 421 25.20 -8.14 -5.32
C ARG A 421 24.01 -8.44 -4.41
N LYS A 422 23.67 -7.53 -3.48
CA LYS A 422 22.51 -7.66 -2.58
C LYS A 422 21.19 -7.16 -3.21
N GLY A 423 21.23 -6.66 -4.45
CA GLY A 423 20.07 -6.16 -5.20
C GLY A 423 19.18 -7.23 -5.84
N ASP A 424 19.37 -8.51 -5.51
CA ASP A 424 18.59 -9.63 -6.04
C ASP A 424 17.08 -9.49 -5.76
N LEU A 425 16.71 -9.14 -4.51
CA LEU A 425 15.31 -8.92 -4.15
C LEU A 425 14.74 -7.62 -4.76
N TRP A 426 15.58 -6.58 -4.92
CA TRP A 426 15.20 -5.38 -5.65
C TRP A 426 14.79 -5.72 -7.09
N GLY A 427 15.57 -6.58 -7.74
CA GLY A 427 15.28 -7.16 -9.06
C GLY A 427 13.86 -7.72 -9.21
N GLN A 428 13.40 -8.42 -8.17
CA GLN A 428 12.07 -9.04 -8.14
C GLN A 428 10.93 -8.05 -7.88
N VAL A 429 11.19 -7.03 -7.07
CA VAL A 429 10.16 -6.05 -6.71
C VAL A 429 10.02 -5.00 -7.80
N TRP A 430 11.11 -4.41 -8.28
CA TRP A 430 11.06 -3.19 -9.10
C TRP A 430 11.68 -3.31 -10.50
N GLY A 431 12.59 -4.26 -10.73
CA GLY A 431 13.30 -4.39 -12.00
C GLY A 431 14.80 -4.15 -11.84
N SER A 432 15.47 -3.75 -12.92
CA SER A 432 16.94 -3.62 -12.92
C SER A 432 17.41 -2.53 -11.94
N LEU A 433 18.60 -2.73 -11.37
CA LEU A 433 19.24 -1.78 -10.46
C LEU A 433 20.65 -1.49 -10.94
N ALA A 434 20.93 -0.20 -11.15
CA ALA A 434 22.27 0.33 -11.35
C ALA A 434 22.65 1.22 -10.18
N VAL A 435 23.95 1.27 -9.87
CA VAL A 435 24.50 2.16 -8.85
C VAL A 435 25.62 2.97 -9.49
N ARG A 436 25.52 4.30 -9.48
CA ARG A 436 26.52 5.23 -10.02
C ARG A 436 27.16 5.96 -8.87
N LEU A 437 28.48 5.82 -8.76
CA LEU A 437 29.26 6.56 -7.78
C LEU A 437 29.42 8.00 -8.24
N ARG A 438 29.18 8.93 -7.32
CA ARG A 438 29.40 10.36 -7.49
C ARG A 438 30.49 10.76 -6.51
N SER A 439 31.54 11.39 -7.02
CA SER A 439 32.55 12.02 -6.17
C SER A 439 31.88 13.15 -5.40
N GLY A 440 31.95 13.14 -4.07
CA GLY A 440 31.63 14.34 -3.29
C GLY A 440 32.65 15.43 -3.62
N GLN A 441 32.19 16.69 -3.73
CA GLN A 441 33.08 17.83 -3.58
C GLN A 441 33.67 17.86 -2.17
#